data_AF-A0A961VCY5-F1
#
_entry.id   AF-A0A961VCY5-F1
#
_cell.length_a   1.000
_cell.length_b   1.000
_cell.length_c   1.000
_cell.angle_alpha   90.00
_cell.angle_beta   90.00
_cell.angle_gamma   90.00
#
_symmetry.space_group_name_H-M   'P 1'
#
loop_
_entity.id
_entity.type
_entity.pdbx_description
1 polymer ?
#
loop_
_entity_poly.entity_id
_entity_poly.type
_entity_poly.pdbx_seq_one_letter_code
_entity_poly.pdbx_strand_id
1 'polypeptide(L)' 'NEAIYKDGELVGRATSGGYGWRLGKSLVLAMVPPAMATEGETFEIEILGQRHKATVIPESPFDPDNVRLRA' A
#
# COMPACT_ATOMS: atom_id res chain seq x y z
N ASN A 1 0.55 -12.79 -3.74
CA ASN A 1 1.97 -12.49 -3.46
C ASN A 1 2.57 -11.82 -4.67
N GLU A 2 2.24 -10.55 -4.79
CA GLU A 2 2.54 -9.66 -5.89
C GLU A 2 3.92 -9.01 -5.64
N ALA A 3 4.69 -8.81 -6.70
CA ALA A 3 6.02 -8.24 -6.63
C ALA A 3 5.94 -6.71 -6.54
N ILE A 4 6.80 -6.13 -5.68
CA ILE A 4 6.91 -4.68 -5.51
C ILE A 4 8.25 -4.22 -6.03
N TYR A 5 8.23 -3.24 -6.92
CA TYR A 5 9.37 -2.67 -7.58
C TYR A 5 9.58 -1.20 -7.19
N LYS A 6 10.84 -0.78 -7.15
CA LYS A 6 11.27 0.62 -7.11
C LYS A 6 12.41 0.78 -8.10
N ASP A 7 12.31 1.77 -8.99
CA ASP A 7 13.34 2.06 -10.01
C ASP A 7 13.73 0.83 -10.86
N GLY A 8 12.78 -0.08 -11.09
CA GLY A 8 12.99 -1.32 -11.85
C GLY A 8 13.52 -2.50 -11.03
N GLU A 9 13.93 -2.29 -9.78
CA GLU A 9 14.43 -3.34 -8.89
C GLU A 9 13.34 -3.94 -8.02
N LEU A 10 13.39 -5.25 -7.79
CA LEU A 10 12.48 -5.94 -6.88
C LEU A 10 12.87 -5.63 -5.42
N VAL A 11 12.03 -4.85 -4.74
CA VAL A 11 12.31 -4.37 -3.37
C VAL A 11 11.42 -5.02 -2.32
N GLY A 12 10.34 -5.70 -2.71
CA GLY A 12 9.41 -6.24 -1.72
C GLY A 12 8.31 -7.11 -2.28
N ARG A 13 7.38 -7.47 -1.41
CA ARG A 13 6.19 -8.25 -1.77
C ARG A 13 4.95 -7.76 -1.04
N ALA A 14 3.83 -7.79 -1.75
CA ALA A 14 2.51 -7.68 -1.15
C ALA A 14 2.14 -8.97 -0.43
N THR A 15 1.60 -8.84 0.78
CA THR A 15 1.17 -9.95 1.64
C THR A 15 -0.35 -10.12 1.62
N SER A 16 -1.10 -9.02 1.59
CA SER A 16 -2.55 -9.02 1.46
C SER A 16 -3.02 -7.76 0.73
N GLY A 17 -4.20 -7.83 0.11
CA GLY A 17 -4.78 -6.69 -0.58
C GLY A 17 -6.30 -6.79 -0.65
N GLY A 18 -6.95 -5.65 -0.82
CA GLY A 18 -8.39 -5.55 -0.89
C GLY A 18 -8.84 -4.16 -1.34
N TYR A 19 -10.12 -4.03 -1.70
CA TYR A 19 -10.68 -2.75 -2.08
C TYR A 19 -11.25 -2.02 -0.87
N GLY A 20 -10.68 -0.85 -0.55
CA GLY A 20 -11.18 0.02 0.49
C GLY A 20 -12.39 0.80 0.01
N TRP A 21 -13.59 0.24 0.15
CA TRP A 21 -14.84 0.85 -0.31
C TRP A 21 -15.08 2.27 0.22
N ARG A 22 -14.67 2.55 1.46
CA ARG A 22 -14.79 3.89 2.07
C ARG A 22 -13.85 4.92 1.43
N LEU A 23 -12.77 4.47 0.79
CA LEU A 23 -11.74 5.30 0.18
C LEU A 23 -11.81 5.30 -1.35
N GLY A 24 -12.58 4.37 -1.93
CA GLY A 24 -12.66 4.18 -3.37
C GLY A 24 -11.34 3.74 -4.01
N LYS A 25 -10.46 3.08 -3.24
CA LYS A 25 -9.10 2.71 -3.69
C LYS A 25 -8.76 1.28 -3.32
N SER A 26 -7.93 0.65 -4.15
CA SER A 26 -7.26 -0.61 -3.79
C SER A 26 -6.18 -0.35 -2.74
N LEU A 27 -6.18 -1.16 -1.69
CA LEU A 27 -5.22 -1.14 -0.60
C LEU A 27 -4.46 -2.45 -0.57
N VAL A 28 -3.22 -2.36 -0.11
CA VAL A 28 -2.31 -3.51 -0.04
C VAL A 28 -1.43 -3.36 1.19
N LEU A 29 -1.20 -4.47 1.90
CA LEU A 29 -0.14 -4.58 2.89
C LEU A 29 1.08 -5.19 2.22
N ALA A 30 2.23 -4.57 2.49
CA ALA A 30 3.46 -4.84 1.78
C ALA A 30 4.64 -4.85 2.75
N MET A 31 5.60 -5.75 2.49
CA MET A 31 6.88 -5.76 3.18
C MET A 31 7.94 -5.19 2.22
N VAL A 32 8.59 -4.11 2.65
CA VAL A 32 9.70 -3.44 1.97
C VAL A 32 10.82 -3.14 2.98
N PRO A 33 12.06 -2.85 2.55
CA PRO A 33 13.12 -2.41 3.44
C PRO A 33 12.68 -1.20 4.31
N PRO A 34 13.02 -1.17 5.61
CA PRO A 34 12.60 -0.08 6.51
C PRO A 34 12.98 1.32 6.02
N ALA A 35 14.13 1.43 5.34
CA ALA A 35 14.60 2.69 4.75
C ALA A 35 13.69 3.24 3.64
N MET A 36 12.78 2.42 3.11
CA MET A 36 11.84 2.77 2.04
C MET A 36 10.38 2.74 2.52
N ALA A 37 10.13 2.52 3.82
CA ALA A 37 8.79 2.41 4.39
C ALA A 37 8.22 3.77 4.86
N THR A 38 8.71 4.88 4.31
CA THR A 38 8.28 6.23 4.67
C THR A 38 6.99 6.64 3.96
N GLU A 39 6.09 7.32 4.64
CA GLU A 39 4.86 7.87 4.03
C GLU A 39 5.16 8.75 2.82
N GLY A 40 4.33 8.66 1.78
CA GLY A 40 4.51 9.39 0.52
C GLY A 40 5.49 8.73 -0.46
N GLU A 41 6.27 7.74 -0.03
CA GLU A 41 7.14 6.97 -0.92
C GLU A 41 6.32 6.22 -1.98
N THR A 42 6.87 6.09 -3.19
CA THR A 42 6.15 5.49 -4.31
C THR A 42 6.83 4.23 -4.84
N PHE A 43 6.00 3.28 -5.26
CA PHE A 43 6.41 1.98 -5.76
C PHE A 43 5.58 1.57 -6.96
N GLU A 44 6.02 0.52 -7.65
CA GLU A 44 5.22 -0.17 -8.65
C GLU A 44 4.88 -1.57 -8.16
N ILE A 45 3.61 -1.96 -8.22
CA ILE A 45 3.17 -3.31 -7.87
C ILE A 45 2.73 -4.01 -9.14
N GLU A 46 3.24 -5.21 -9.36
CA GLU A 46 2.86 -6.02 -10.52
C GLU A 46 1.63 -6.88 -10.19
N ILE A 47 0.50 -6.58 -10.84
CA ILE A 47 -0.77 -7.28 -10.70
C ILE A 47 -1.13 -7.85 -12.07
N LEU A 48 -1.20 -9.19 -12.18
CA LEU A 48 -1.54 -9.89 -13.44
C LEU A 48 -0.70 -9.42 -14.65
N GLY A 49 0.59 -9.14 -14.43
CA GLY A 49 1.52 -8.69 -15.46
C GLY A 49 1.45 -7.19 -15.80
N GLN A 50 0.64 -6.41 -15.08
CA GLN A 50 0.57 -4.96 -15.22
C GLN A 50 1.16 -4.26 -14.00
N ARG A 51 2.00 -3.24 -14.23
CA ARG A 51 2.57 -2.42 -13.16
C ARG A 51 1.61 -1.29 -12.79
N HIS A 52 1.26 -1.22 -11.52
CA HIS A 52 0.43 -0.17 -10.95
C HIS A 52 1.23 0.64 -9.94
N LYS A 53 1.15 1.97 -10.04
CA LYS A 53 1.76 2.85 -9.05
C LYS A 53 1.04 2.72 -7.71
N ALA A 54 1.82 2.49 -6.66
CA ALA A 54 1.38 2.47 -5.27
C ALA A 54 2.12 3.57 -4.49
N THR A 55 1.50 4.02 -3.40
CA THR A 55 2.07 5.05 -2.52
C THR A 55 1.89 4.61 -1.09
N VAL A 56 2.93 4.75 -0.28
CA VAL A 56 2.85 4.50 1.16
C VAL A 56 1.94 5.56 1.78
N ILE A 57 0.91 5.08 2.46
CA ILE A 57 -0.09 5.89 3.16
C ILE A 57 0.07 5.71 4.67
N PRO A 58 -0.50 6.61 5.49
CA PRO A 58 -0.58 6.42 6.94
C PRO A 58 -1.29 5.10 7.29
N GLU A 59 -1.04 4.59 8.49
CA GLU A 59 -1.53 3.28 8.93
C GLU A 59 -3.06 3.12 8.82
N SER A 60 -3.79 4.19 9.12
CA SER A 60 -5.25 4.22 9.11
C SER A 60 -5.73 5.32 8.17
N PRO A 61 -5.96 5.01 6.89
CA PRO A 61 -6.48 5.98 5.93
C PRO A 61 -7.94 6.38 6.18
N PHE A 62 -8.66 5.67 7.06
CA PHE A 62 -10.06 5.98 7.39
C PHE A 62 -10.26 5.97 8.91
N ASP A 63 -10.67 7.13 9.45
CA ASP A 63 -10.96 7.34 10.88
C ASP A 63 -9.80 6.92 11.81
N PRO A 64 -8.60 7.55 11.67
CA PRO A 64 -7.43 7.20 12.48
C PRO A 64 -7.67 7.37 13.99
N ASP A 65 -8.44 8.37 14.38
CA ASP A 65 -8.73 8.70 15.78
C ASP A 65 -9.93 7.92 16.35
N ASN A 66 -10.53 7.03 15.55
CA ASN A 66 -11.68 6.20 15.92
C ASN A 66 -12.86 7.03 16.47
N VAL A 67 -13.06 8.23 15.93
CA VAL A 67 -14.07 9.19 16.43
C VAL A 67 -15.47 8.67 16.13
N ARG A 68 -15.67 7.96 15.03
CA ARG A 68 -17.00 7.49 14.61
C ARG A 68 -17.53 6.35 15.46
N LEU A 69 -16.66 5.51 16.03
CA LEU A 69 -17.09 4.42 16.91
C LEU A 69 -17.42 4.91 18.32
N ARG A 70 -16.82 6.03 18.74
CA ARG A 70 -16.92 6.56 20.10
C ARG A 70 -18.09 7.54 20.29
N ALA A 71 -18.73 7.97 19.21
CA ALA A 71 -19.84 8.92 19.22
C ALA A 71 -21.20 8.26 19.51
#